data_AF-J7KEJ8-F1
#
_entry.id   AF-J7KEJ8-F1
#
_cell.length_a   1.000
_cell.length_b   1.000
_cell.length_c   1.000
_cell.angle_alpha   90.00
_cell.angle_beta   90.00
_cell.angle_gamma   90.00
#
_symmetry.space_group_name_H-M   'P 1'
#
loop_
_entity.id
_entity.type
_entity.pdbx_description
1 polymer ?
#
loop_
_entity_poly.entity_id
_entity_poly.type
_entity_poly.pdbx_seq_one_letter_code
_entity_poly.pdbx_strand_id
1 'polypeptide(L)' 'MFPAIRFLVTVCVIALIVPQTTTENRLLRAFNSSDLFVNYGEAKMVLEWLTWSSINLYIVLTYIATTM' A
#
# COMPACT_ATOMS: atom_id res chain seq x y z
N MET A 1 -16.83 15.39 -1.64
CA MET A 1 -15.52 15.85 -2.16
C MET A 1 -14.81 14.68 -2.86
N PHE A 2 -14.52 14.81 -4.17
CA PHE A 2 -13.81 13.88 -5.09
C PHE A 2 -13.95 12.33 -4.92
N PRO A 3 -15.09 11.73 -5.32
CA PRO A 3 -15.30 10.27 -5.26
C PRO A 3 -14.28 9.45 -6.07
N ALA A 4 -13.77 9.99 -7.19
CA ALA A 4 -12.78 9.32 -8.03
C ALA A 4 -11.43 9.14 -7.33
N ILE A 5 -10.96 10.14 -6.58
CA ILE A 5 -9.71 10.05 -5.80
C ILE A 5 -9.85 9.00 -4.71
N ARG A 6 -11.02 8.98 -4.03
CA ARG A 6 -11.30 7.99 -2.98
C ARG A 6 -11.28 6.57 -3.54
N PHE A 7 -11.91 6.34 -4.70
CA PHE A 7 -11.88 5.06 -5.40
C PHE A 7 -10.47 4.61 -5.76
N LEU A 8 -9.65 5.50 -6.33
CA LEU A 8 -8.25 5.20 -6.67
C LEU A 8 -7.43 4.81 -5.44
N VAL A 9 -7.56 5.57 -4.34
CA VAL A 9 -6.87 5.26 -3.09
C VAL A 9 -7.32 3.92 -2.52
N THR A 10 -8.62 3.60 -2.55
CA THR A 10 -9.15 2.30 -2.11
C THR A 10 -8.57 1.15 -2.92
N VAL A 11 -8.51 1.27 -4.25
CA VAL A 11 -7.94 0.23 -5.12
C VAL A 11 -6.45 0.03 -4.82
N CYS A 12 -5.68 1.11 -4.64
CA CYS A 12 -4.27 1.02 -4.25
C CYS A 12 -4.08 0.34 -2.89
N VAL A 13 -4.90 0.69 -1.90
CA VAL A 13 -4.85 0.05 -0.57
C VAL A 13 -5.16 -1.44 -0.65
N ILE A 14 -6.17 -1.84 -1.43
CA ILE A 14 -6.48 -3.26 -1.66
C ILE A 14 -5.28 -3.97 -2.31
N ALA A 15 -4.70 -3.39 -3.36
CA ALA A 15 -3.54 -3.98 -4.03
C ALA A 15 -2.33 -4.16 -3.09
N LEU A 16 -2.15 -3.25 -2.13
CA LEU A 16 -1.08 -3.31 -1.13
C LEU A 16 -1.35 -4.34 -0.02
N ILE A 17 -2.61 -4.50 0.39
CA ILE A 17 -2.99 -5.42 1.48
C ILE A 17 -3.14 -6.87 1.01
N VAL A 18 -3.59 -7.10 -0.22
CA VAL A 18 -4.01 -8.44 -0.70
C VAL A 18 -2.91 -9.52 -0.66
N PRO A 19 -1.60 -9.23 -0.79
CA PRO A 19 -0.60 -10.23 -0.47
C PRO A 19 -0.19 -10.16 1.01
N GLN A 20 -0.90 -10.92 1.86
CA GLN A 20 -0.66 -10.93 3.32
C GLN A 20 0.47 -11.87 3.79
N THR A 21 1.09 -12.66 2.90
CA THR A 21 2.15 -13.61 3.27
C THR A 21 3.46 -13.32 2.53
N THR A 22 4.59 -13.41 3.25
CA THR A 22 5.94 -13.17 2.70
C THR A 22 6.24 -14.02 1.47
N THR A 23 5.75 -15.25 1.45
CA THR A 23 5.98 -16.20 0.36
C THR A 23 5.19 -15.84 -0.91
N GLU A 24 3.97 -15.33 -0.80
CA GLU A 24 3.09 -15.05 -1.96
C GLU A 24 3.11 -13.60 -2.42
N ASN A 25 3.83 -12.73 -1.72
CA ASN A 25 3.84 -11.31 -2.04
C ASN A 25 4.57 -11.02 -3.36
N ARG A 26 3.79 -10.96 -4.44
CA ARG A 26 4.27 -10.68 -5.81
C ARG A 26 4.94 -9.31 -5.91
N LEU A 27 4.45 -8.31 -5.17
CA LEU A 27 5.06 -6.98 -5.10
C LEU A 27 6.44 -7.05 -4.43
N LEU A 28 6.54 -7.79 -3.34
CA LEU A 28 7.82 -7.99 -2.64
C LEU A 28 8.84 -8.74 -3.50
N ARG A 29 8.40 -9.76 -4.26
CA ARG A 29 9.27 -10.43 -5.24
C ARG A 29 9.67 -9.51 -6.37
N ALA A 30 8.75 -8.71 -6.91
CA ALA A 30 9.04 -7.74 -7.96
C ALA A 30 10.07 -6.70 -7.49
N PHE A 31 9.90 -6.17 -6.27
CA PHE A 31 10.83 -5.26 -5.62
C PHE A 31 12.20 -5.90 -5.39
N ASN A 32 12.25 -7.13 -4.87
CA ASN A 32 13.51 -7.84 -4.70
C ASN A 32 14.20 -8.19 -6.04
N SER A 33 13.44 -8.41 -7.11
CA SER A 33 14.00 -8.69 -8.45
C SER A 33 14.38 -7.43 -9.24
N SER A 34 14.01 -6.24 -8.74
CA SER A 34 14.21 -4.98 -9.44
C SER A 34 15.53 -4.27 -9.09
N ASP A 35 16.36 -4.87 -8.22
CA ASP A 35 17.59 -4.28 -7.66
C ASP A 35 17.40 -2.89 -7.02
N LEU A 36 16.15 -2.50 -6.75
CA LEU A 36 15.80 -1.24 -6.07
C LEU A 36 16.14 -1.24 -4.57
N PHE A 37 16.30 -2.42 -3.97
CA PHE A 37 16.55 -2.60 -2.54
C PHE A 37 17.74 -3.53 -2.32
N VAL A 38 18.54 -3.28 -1.28
CA VAL A 38 19.79 -4.02 -1.00
C VAL A 38 19.50 -5.47 -0.66
N ASN A 39 18.35 -5.75 -0.05
CA ASN A 39 17.92 -7.09 0.27
C ASN A 39 16.40 -7.20 0.44
N TYR A 40 15.93 -8.44 0.51
CA TYR A 40 14.52 -8.78 0.71
C TYR A 40 13.92 -8.16 1.99
N GLY A 41 14.72 -8.02 3.06
CA GLY A 41 14.29 -7.41 4.32
C GLY A 41 13.98 -5.92 4.17
N GLU A 42 14.81 -5.19 3.43
CA GLU A 42 14.59 -3.77 3.13
C GLU A 42 13.36 -3.57 2.23
N ALA A 43 13.21 -4.37 1.18
CA ALA A 43 12.03 -4.35 0.33
C ALA A 43 10.74 -4.62 1.13
N LYS A 44 10.80 -5.52 2.12
CA LYS A 44 9.68 -5.84 3.01
C LYS A 44 9.33 -4.66 3.90
N MET A 45 10.34 -4.06 4.52
CA MET A 45 10.16 -2.90 5.40
C MET A 45 9.52 -1.72 4.66
N VAL A 46 9.97 -1.45 3.43
CA VAL A 46 9.40 -0.37 2.60
C VAL A 46 7.96 -0.70 2.19
N LEU A 47 7.66 -1.95 1.84
CA LEU A 47 6.30 -2.37 1.50
C LEU A 47 5.35 -2.27 2.71
N GLU A 48 5.80 -2.67 3.89
CA GLU A 48 5.05 -2.51 5.15
C GLU A 48 4.78 -1.03 5.44
N TRP A 49 5.81 -0.17 5.35
CA TRP A 49 5.66 1.26 5.54
C TRP A 49 4.65 1.86 4.56
N LEU A 50 4.76 1.53 3.26
CA LEU A 50 3.89 2.03 2.21
C LEU A 50 2.44 1.55 2.38
N THR A 51 2.25 0.32 2.87
CA THR A 51 0.93 -0.23 3.22
C THR A 51 0.30 0.54 4.37
N TRP A 52 1.01 0.71 5.48
CA TRP A 52 0.52 1.45 6.64
C TRP A 52 0.24 2.92 6.32
N SER A 53 1.11 3.58 5.56
CA SER A 53 0.89 4.95 5.09
C SER A 53 -0.35 5.07 4.21
N SER A 54 -0.57 4.10 3.31
CA SER A 54 -1.75 4.09 2.42
C SER A 54 -3.05 3.86 3.19
N ILE A 55 -3.04 2.96 4.17
CA ILE A 55 -4.18 2.72 5.07
C ILE A 55 -4.50 4.01 5.85
N ASN A 56 -3.49 4.66 6.43
CA ASN A 56 -3.67 5.88 7.20
C ASN A 56 -4.25 7.01 6.33
N LEU A 57 -3.71 7.18 5.11
CA LEU A 57 -4.22 8.13 4.13
C LEU A 57 -5.68 7.86 3.77
N TYR A 58 -6.06 6.60 3.55
CA TYR A 58 -7.44 6.23 3.26
C TYR A 58 -8.39 6.58 4.42
N ILE A 59 -7.98 6.33 5.67
CA ILE A 59 -8.77 6.65 6.85
C ILE A 59 -8.97 8.17 6.96
N VAL A 60 -7.91 8.97 6.81
CA VAL A 60 -7.98 10.44 6.87
C VAL A 60 -8.89 10.98 5.78
N LEU A 61 -8.71 10.52 4.53
CA LEU A 61 -9.55 10.95 3.40
C LEU A 61 -11.03 10.58 3.61
N THR A 62 -11.29 9.40 4.15
CA THR A 62 -12.66 8.94 4.42
C THR A 62 -13.30 9.74 5.55
N TYR A 63 -12.55 10.04 6.62
CA TYR A 63 -13.01 10.86 7.73
C TYR A 63 -13.39 12.27 7.26
N ILE A 64 -12.49 12.94 6.54
CA ILE A 64 -12.74 14.29 5.99
C ILE A 64 -13.95 14.26 5.06
N ALA A 65 -14.03 13.29 4.14
CA ALA A 65 -15.14 13.21 3.18
C ALA A 65 -16.51 12.86 3.80
N THR A 66 -16.54 12.37 5.05
CA THR A 66 -17.78 12.02 5.77
C THR A 66 -18.20 13.11 6.74
N THR A 67 -17.24 13.85 7.32
CA THR A 67 -17.49 14.88 8.34
C THR A 67 -17.60 16.30 7.78
N MET A 68 -17.07 16.55 6.58
CA MET A 68 -17.21 17.81 5.84
C MET A 68 -18.12 17.62 4.63
#